data_AF-A0A550HHZ2-F1
#
_entry.id   AF-A0A550HHZ2-F1
#
_cell.length_a   1.000
_cell.length_b   1.000
_cell.length_c   1.000
_cell.angle_alpha   90.00
_cell.angle_beta   90.00
_cell.angle_gamma   90.00
#
_symmetry.space_group_name_H-M   'P 1'
#
loop_
_entity.id
_entity.type
_entity.pdbx_description
1 polymer ?
#
loop_
_entity_poly.entity_id
_entity_poly.type
_entity_poly.pdbx_seq_one_letter_code
_entity_poly.pdbx_strand_id
1 'polypeptide(L)'
;VVQSIPVEEHGEEYYHAAITKQLEGIIAKRKDSTYQPGARSPDWLKIKQVKTCDCVVFGYTIGSGNREEAFGALLLGLYDMGKPVYVGRVGTGFSDQDLNRIKAQLEAITVDEPWFNEEDIPPGSRWVQPKLVAVVGYQEVTKDHRLRAPRFQGFRDDKPPLLCTMNQIKPEKLEEYYAKRNFSKTSEPSGGSEKGRGNSYVVQEHHASRLHYDLRLERDGVLVSWAVPKGIPLEPGEKRLAVQTEDHPLEYGGFEGTIPRGQYGAGTVTIWDKGFYVPVQWLPDKIEFVLAGERVKGRYELIKFDKAGEKEWLLFKKK
;
A
#
# COMPACT_ATOMS: atom_id res chain seq x y z
N VAL A 1 -13.29 23.58 10.49
CA VAL A 1 -14.74 23.87 10.34
C VAL A 1 -15.51 22.75 11.04
N VAL A 2 -16.13 23.02 12.18
CA VAL A 2 -17.09 22.08 12.79
C VAL A 2 -18.41 22.30 12.09
N GLN A 3 -18.85 21.36 11.24
CA GLN A 3 -20.22 21.40 10.71
C GLN A 3 -21.14 20.89 11.82
N SER A 4 -21.87 21.81 12.47
CA SER A 4 -22.67 21.57 13.67
C SER A 4 -24.17 21.35 13.39
N ILE A 5 -24.58 21.29 12.12
CA ILE A 5 -25.97 21.00 11.76
C ILE A 5 -26.17 19.49 11.90
N PRO A 6 -27.08 19.02 12.78
CA PRO A 6 -27.35 17.59 12.92
C PRO A 6 -27.95 17.05 11.62
N VAL A 7 -27.47 15.88 11.20
CA VAL A 7 -28.00 15.12 10.07
C VAL A 7 -28.73 13.91 10.64
N GLU A 8 -30.05 13.94 10.59
CA GLU A 8 -30.89 12.82 10.99
C GLU A 8 -31.07 11.87 9.80
N GLU A 9 -31.22 10.56 10.07
CA GLU A 9 -31.51 9.49 9.10
C GLU A 9 -30.42 9.20 8.04
N HIS A 10 -29.56 10.16 7.70
CA HIS A 10 -28.49 10.03 6.69
C HIS A 10 -27.08 9.87 7.28
N GLY A 11 -26.95 9.11 8.38
CA GLY A 11 -25.69 8.97 9.12
C GLY A 11 -24.55 8.37 8.31
N GLU A 12 -24.84 7.39 7.43
CA GLU A 12 -23.84 6.75 6.56
C GLU A 12 -23.33 7.69 5.47
N GLU A 13 -24.24 8.37 4.77
CA GLU A 13 -23.89 9.38 3.75
C GLU A 13 -23.04 10.49 4.36
N TYR A 14 -23.42 10.97 5.54
CA TYR A 14 -22.65 12.00 6.27
C TYR A 14 -21.28 11.50 6.70
N TYR A 15 -21.17 10.24 7.15
CA TYR A 15 -19.89 9.60 7.42
C TYR A 15 -19.01 9.56 6.18
N HIS A 16 -19.52 9.09 5.04
CA HIS A 16 -18.78 9.04 3.79
C HIS A 16 -18.32 10.43 3.35
N ALA A 17 -19.20 11.44 3.40
CA ALA A 17 -18.85 12.82 3.09
C ALA A 17 -17.78 13.38 4.03
N ALA A 18 -17.81 13.04 5.33
CA ALA A 18 -16.78 13.43 6.28
C ALA A 18 -15.42 12.82 5.93
N ILE A 19 -15.39 11.53 5.55
CA ILE A 19 -14.17 10.85 5.13
C ILE A 19 -13.61 11.42 3.82
N THR A 20 -14.47 11.70 2.82
CA THR A 20 -14.05 12.36 1.57
C THR A 20 -13.44 13.73 1.82
N LYS A 21 -13.92 14.46 2.84
CA LYS A 21 -13.33 15.74 3.29
C LYS A 21 -12.10 15.56 4.19
N GLN A 22 -11.54 14.36 4.27
CA GLN A 22 -10.38 14.00 5.09
C GLN A 22 -10.57 14.29 6.60
N LEU A 23 -11.80 14.28 7.09
CA LEU A 23 -12.10 14.38 8.52
C LEU A 23 -11.94 13.00 9.21
N GLU A 24 -11.73 12.99 10.52
CA GLU A 24 -11.49 11.74 11.30
C GLU A 24 -12.69 10.76 11.25
N GLY A 25 -13.90 11.30 11.06
CA GLY A 25 -15.16 10.57 11.09
C GLY A 25 -16.28 11.44 11.64
N ILE A 26 -17.28 10.81 12.26
CA ILE A 26 -18.47 11.48 12.79
C ILE A 26 -18.70 11.15 14.27
N ILE A 27 -19.52 11.97 14.93
CA ILE A 27 -20.07 11.68 16.25
C ILE A 27 -21.57 11.46 16.09
N ALA A 28 -22.03 10.23 16.30
CA ALA A 28 -23.45 9.93 16.41
C ALA A 28 -23.90 10.17 17.86
N LYS A 29 -25.01 10.89 18.03
CA LYS A 29 -25.61 11.16 19.35
C LYS A 29 -27.04 10.66 19.35
N ARG A 30 -27.47 9.95 20.39
CA ARG A 30 -28.88 9.61 20.57
C ARG A 30 -29.65 10.92 20.76
N LYS A 31 -30.66 11.14 19.92
CA LYS A 31 -31.46 12.38 19.88
C LYS A 31 -32.02 12.76 21.24
N ASP A 32 -32.51 11.78 21.99
CA ASP A 32 -33.16 11.97 23.29
C ASP A 32 -32.19 11.87 24.48
N SER A 33 -30.88 11.86 24.25
CA SER A 33 -29.90 11.79 25.34
C SER A 33 -29.67 13.15 26.00
N THR A 34 -29.63 13.15 27.33
CA THR A 34 -29.19 14.33 28.10
C THR A 34 -27.68 14.38 28.20
N TYR A 35 -27.11 15.59 28.20
CA TYR A 35 -25.68 15.77 28.44
C TYR A 35 -25.30 15.34 29.86
N GLN A 36 -24.26 14.52 29.99
CA GLN A 36 -23.75 14.04 31.28
C GLN A 36 -22.32 14.55 31.50
N PRO A 37 -22.12 15.65 32.25
CA PRO A 37 -20.80 16.23 32.47
C PRO A 37 -19.82 15.22 33.10
N GLY A 38 -18.62 15.08 32.52
CA GLY A 38 -17.55 14.23 33.05
C GLY A 38 -17.72 12.72 32.85
N ALA A 39 -18.85 12.28 32.30
CA ALA A 39 -19.14 10.85 32.11
C ALA A 39 -18.97 10.41 30.65
N ARG A 40 -18.54 9.15 30.46
CA ARG A 40 -18.58 8.48 29.16
C ARG A 40 -19.91 7.75 29.03
N SER A 41 -20.79 8.20 28.13
CA SER A 41 -22.09 7.56 27.86
C SER A 41 -22.05 6.75 26.55
N PRO A 42 -22.78 5.63 26.46
CA PRO A 42 -23.03 4.94 25.18
C PRO A 42 -23.89 5.75 24.20
N ASP A 43 -24.52 6.84 24.64
CA ASP A 43 -25.37 7.68 23.78
C ASP A 43 -24.58 8.49 22.76
N TRP A 44 -23.26 8.62 22.94
CA TRP A 44 -22.37 9.33 22.03
C TRP A 44 -21.35 8.34 21.47
N LEU A 45 -21.50 8.01 20.18
CA LEU A 45 -20.63 7.10 19.47
C LEU A 45 -19.68 7.89 18.56
N LYS A 46 -18.38 7.74 18.79
CA LYS A 46 -17.36 8.22 17.86
C LYS A 46 -17.13 7.15 16.79
N ILE A 47 -17.57 7.44 15.57
CA ILE A 47 -17.44 6.56 14.42
C ILE A 47 -16.32 7.11 13.56
N LYS A 48 -15.18 6.42 13.52
CA LYS A 48 -13.98 6.84 12.78
C LYS A 48 -13.75 5.95 11.58
N GLN A 49 -13.06 6.48 10.57
CA GLN A 49 -12.46 5.62 9.55
C GLN A 49 -11.43 4.71 10.20
N VAL A 50 -11.60 3.41 10.03
CA VAL A 50 -10.58 2.42 10.38
C VAL A 50 -9.64 2.32 9.18
N LYS A 51 -8.42 2.79 9.35
CA LYS A 51 -7.36 2.61 8.36
C LYS A 51 -6.84 1.17 8.46
N THR A 52 -6.43 0.61 7.33
CA THR A 52 -5.89 -0.76 7.28
C THR A 52 -4.63 -0.77 6.43
N CYS A 53 -3.63 -1.53 6.84
CA CYS A 53 -2.48 -1.84 6.01
C CYS A 53 -2.16 -3.33 6.08
N ASP A 54 -1.48 -3.83 5.06
CA ASP A 54 -0.95 -5.19 5.04
C ASP A 54 0.47 -5.16 5.59
N CYS A 55 0.71 -5.83 6.72
CA CYS A 55 1.99 -5.88 7.42
C CYS A 55 2.62 -7.27 7.32
N VAL A 56 3.94 -7.33 7.23
CA VAL A 56 4.67 -8.59 7.29
C VAL A 56 4.95 -8.95 8.75
N VAL A 57 4.79 -10.21 9.11
CA VAL A 57 5.18 -10.72 10.43
C VAL A 57 6.66 -11.07 10.42
N PHE A 58 7.43 -10.41 11.28
CA PHE A 58 8.88 -10.65 11.45
C PHE A 58 9.21 -11.39 12.74
N GLY A 59 8.26 -11.49 13.67
CA GLY A 59 8.44 -12.21 14.93
C GLY A 59 7.20 -12.20 15.79
N TYR A 60 7.33 -12.68 17.01
CA TYR A 60 6.29 -12.66 18.02
C TYR A 60 6.86 -12.58 19.43
N THR A 61 6.09 -11.99 20.35
CA THR A 61 6.42 -11.98 21.77
C THR A 61 5.91 -13.25 22.44
N ILE A 62 6.55 -13.66 23.54
CA ILE A 62 6.05 -14.76 24.38
C ILE A 62 4.77 -14.31 25.09
N GLY A 63 3.80 -15.22 25.22
CA GLY A 63 2.58 -14.96 25.96
C GLY A 63 2.81 -14.95 27.48
N SER A 64 1.90 -14.32 28.22
CA SER A 64 1.95 -14.26 29.68
C SER A 64 0.56 -14.41 30.30
N GLY A 65 0.50 -14.83 31.56
CA GLY A 65 -0.76 -15.10 32.26
C GLY A 65 -1.63 -16.11 31.50
N ASN A 66 -2.88 -15.75 31.23
CA ASN A 66 -3.83 -16.61 30.50
C ASN A 66 -3.41 -16.95 29.05
N ARG A 67 -2.30 -16.37 28.54
CA ARG A 67 -1.74 -16.67 27.22
C ARG A 67 -0.37 -17.34 27.28
N GLU A 68 0.06 -17.89 28.42
CA GLU A 68 1.38 -18.54 28.55
C GLU A 68 1.65 -19.63 27.51
N GLU A 69 0.63 -20.42 27.17
CA GLU A 69 0.74 -21.46 26.14
C GLU A 69 0.62 -20.93 24.69
N ALA A 70 0.28 -19.65 24.52
CA ALA A 70 0.13 -18.97 23.24
C ALA A 70 1.23 -17.92 23.00
N PHE A 71 1.15 -17.17 21.90
CA PHE A 71 1.98 -15.97 21.71
C PHE A 71 1.29 -14.73 22.29
N GLY A 72 2.07 -13.71 22.65
CA GLY A 72 1.56 -12.45 23.21
C GLY A 72 1.10 -11.47 22.13
N ALA A 73 1.98 -11.15 21.19
CA ALA A 73 1.73 -10.24 20.08
C ALA A 73 2.60 -10.61 18.87
N LEU A 74 2.13 -10.30 17.65
CA LEU A 74 2.95 -10.36 16.44
C LEU A 74 3.78 -9.09 16.32
N LEU A 75 5.05 -9.23 15.93
CA LEU A 75 5.95 -8.13 15.58
C LEU A 75 5.81 -7.83 14.08
N LEU A 76 5.38 -6.62 13.76
CA LEU A 76 4.99 -6.23 12.41
C LEU A 76 6.04 -5.32 11.78
N GLY A 77 6.27 -5.51 10.49
CA GLY A 77 7.09 -4.61 9.70
C GLY A 77 6.50 -4.34 8.32
N LEU A 78 6.97 -3.26 7.73
CA LEU A 78 6.74 -2.88 6.34
C LEU A 78 8.09 -2.64 5.67
N TYR A 79 8.18 -2.83 4.37
CA TYR A 79 9.40 -2.53 3.64
C TYR A 79 9.48 -1.04 3.28
N ASP A 80 10.64 -0.41 3.41
CA ASP A 80 10.98 0.83 2.72
C ASP A 80 12.13 0.55 1.77
N MET A 81 11.86 0.67 0.47
CA MET A 81 12.81 0.32 -0.59
C MET A 81 13.57 -1.00 -0.30
N GLY A 82 12.80 -2.04 0.00
CA GLY A 82 13.31 -3.41 0.18
C GLY A 82 13.98 -3.67 1.53
N LYS A 83 14.15 -2.65 2.37
CA LYS A 83 14.64 -2.78 3.75
C LYS A 83 13.45 -2.89 4.71
N PRO A 84 13.43 -3.86 5.63
CA PRO A 84 12.35 -3.98 6.59
C PRO A 84 12.41 -2.83 7.60
N VAL A 85 11.27 -2.25 7.92
CA VAL A 85 11.06 -1.19 8.90
C VAL A 85 10.02 -1.69 9.89
N TYR A 86 10.35 -1.65 11.18
CA TYR A 86 9.43 -2.08 12.22
C TYR A 86 8.31 -1.04 12.41
N VAL A 87 7.06 -1.51 12.45
CA VAL A 87 5.88 -0.63 12.55
C VAL A 87 5.05 -0.89 13.81
N GLY A 88 5.57 -1.69 14.73
CA GLY A 88 4.98 -1.98 16.03
C GLY A 88 4.48 -3.41 16.16
N ARG A 89 3.74 -3.67 17.24
CA ARG A 89 3.23 -5.00 17.60
C ARG A 89 1.72 -5.04 17.67
N VAL A 90 1.13 -6.19 17.36
CA VAL A 90 -0.32 -6.41 17.47
C VAL A 90 -0.63 -7.61 18.36
N GLY A 91 -1.30 -7.36 19.49
CA GLY A 91 -1.70 -8.38 20.47
C GLY A 91 -3.22 -8.57 20.61
N THR A 92 -4.02 -7.90 19.77
CA THR A 92 -5.48 -7.92 19.83
C THR A 92 -6.08 -8.26 18.47
N GLY A 93 -7.33 -8.74 18.45
CA GLY A 93 -8.02 -9.18 17.23
C GLY A 93 -7.90 -10.67 16.92
N PHE A 94 -7.39 -11.47 17.86
CA PHE A 94 -7.28 -12.93 17.75
C PHE A 94 -8.38 -13.61 18.56
N SER A 95 -8.96 -14.68 18.00
CA SER A 95 -9.69 -15.68 18.80
C SER A 95 -8.72 -16.64 19.49
N ASP A 96 -9.17 -17.38 20.51
CA ASP A 96 -8.32 -18.39 21.18
C ASP A 96 -7.87 -19.49 20.22
N GLN A 97 -8.73 -19.85 19.25
CA GLN A 97 -8.38 -20.81 18.19
C GLN A 97 -7.31 -20.24 17.25
N ASP A 98 -7.39 -18.94 16.91
CA ASP A 98 -6.35 -18.28 16.12
C ASP A 98 -5.01 -18.29 16.83
N LEU A 99 -4.98 -17.99 18.13
CA LEU A 99 -3.74 -17.91 18.90
C LEU A 99 -2.91 -19.20 18.80
N ASN A 100 -3.55 -20.35 18.99
CA ASN A 100 -2.87 -21.65 18.94
C ASN A 100 -2.45 -22.03 17.51
N ARG A 101 -3.35 -21.85 16.54
CA ARG A 101 -3.09 -22.16 15.12
C ARG A 101 -1.94 -21.31 14.56
N ILE A 102 -1.94 -20.01 14.85
CA ILE A 102 -0.93 -19.07 14.37
C ILE A 102 0.41 -19.34 15.06
N LYS A 103 0.42 -19.67 16.36
CA LYS A 103 1.66 -20.06 17.06
C LYS A 103 2.37 -21.21 16.36
N ALA A 104 1.65 -22.28 16.01
CA ALA A 104 2.23 -23.42 15.30
C ALA A 104 2.82 -23.03 13.93
N GLN A 105 2.15 -22.13 13.19
CA GLN A 105 2.67 -21.60 11.92
C GLN A 105 3.96 -20.80 12.13
N LEU A 106 4.03 -19.97 13.17
CA LEU A 106 5.21 -19.16 13.50
C LEU A 106 6.39 -20.04 13.92
N GLU A 107 6.16 -21.05 14.75
CA GLU A 107 7.19 -21.96 15.23
C GLU A 107 7.88 -22.69 14.05
N ALA A 108 7.12 -23.09 13.03
CA ALA A 108 7.63 -23.76 11.84
C ALA A 108 8.55 -22.90 10.95
N ILE A 109 8.57 -21.58 11.14
CA ILE A 109 9.38 -20.63 10.35
C ILE A 109 10.30 -19.78 11.21
N THR A 110 10.59 -20.23 12.45
CA THR A 110 11.45 -19.51 13.40
C THR A 110 12.87 -19.38 12.86
N VAL A 111 13.51 -18.24 13.15
CA VAL A 111 14.93 -17.99 12.89
C VAL A 111 15.58 -17.44 14.16
N ASP A 112 16.88 -17.65 14.30
CA ASP A 112 17.64 -17.22 15.49
C ASP A 112 17.98 -15.73 15.44
N GLU A 113 18.24 -15.21 14.24
CA GLU A 113 18.71 -13.83 14.05
C GLU A 113 17.57 -12.81 14.13
N PRO A 114 17.77 -11.71 14.88
CA PRO A 114 16.78 -10.64 14.99
C PRO A 114 16.66 -9.82 13.71
N TRP A 115 15.42 -9.51 13.31
CA TRP A 115 15.15 -8.57 12.21
C TRP A 115 15.25 -7.11 12.63
N PHE A 116 14.95 -6.83 13.89
CA PHE A 116 14.87 -5.48 14.45
C PHE A 116 15.54 -5.42 15.82
N ASN A 117 16.02 -4.24 16.18
CA ASN A 117 16.60 -3.97 17.50
C ASN A 117 16.02 -2.67 18.04
N GLU A 118 14.75 -2.74 18.44
CA GLU A 118 13.92 -1.58 18.79
C GLU A 118 13.53 -1.68 20.28
N GLU A 119 13.57 -0.57 21.01
CA GLU A 119 13.36 -0.56 22.48
C GLU A 119 11.97 -1.08 22.89
N ASP A 120 10.97 -0.92 22.02
CA ASP A 120 9.59 -1.35 22.27
C ASP A 120 9.34 -2.84 21.98
N ILE A 121 10.37 -3.58 21.56
CA ILE A 121 10.32 -5.04 21.38
C ILE A 121 10.76 -5.71 22.70
N PRO A 122 9.87 -6.48 23.36
CA PRO A 122 10.21 -7.15 24.61
C PRO A 122 11.39 -8.12 24.45
N PRO A 123 12.33 -8.16 25.42
CA PRO A 123 13.38 -9.17 25.45
C PRO A 123 12.81 -10.59 25.41
N GLY A 124 13.51 -11.52 24.75
CA GLY A 124 13.07 -12.90 24.58
C GLY A 124 11.98 -13.10 23.51
N SER A 125 11.65 -12.06 22.73
CA SER A 125 10.85 -12.21 21.52
C SER A 125 11.53 -13.16 20.52
N ARG A 126 10.72 -13.90 19.76
CA ARG A 126 11.17 -14.86 18.75
C ARG A 126 10.99 -14.29 17.35
N TRP A 127 11.91 -14.63 16.45
CA TRP A 127 11.95 -14.11 15.09
C TRP A 127 11.52 -15.18 14.10
N VAL A 128 10.93 -14.75 12.99
CA VAL A 128 10.45 -15.67 11.95
C VAL A 128 10.89 -15.21 10.56
N GLN A 129 10.88 -16.14 9.60
CA GLN A 129 11.02 -15.79 8.20
C GLN A 129 9.86 -14.86 7.77
N PRO A 130 10.12 -13.76 7.04
CA PRO A 130 9.10 -12.77 6.66
C PRO A 130 8.22 -13.29 5.51
N LYS A 131 7.40 -14.30 5.81
CA LYS A 131 6.55 -15.03 4.86
C LYS A 131 5.07 -14.74 5.04
N LEU A 132 4.65 -14.34 6.23
CA LEU A 132 3.24 -14.15 6.57
C LEU A 132 2.84 -12.67 6.45
N VAL A 133 1.73 -12.40 5.76
CA VAL A 133 1.16 -11.07 5.59
C VAL A 133 -0.16 -10.95 6.37
N ALA A 134 -0.17 -10.10 7.39
CA ALA A 134 -1.31 -9.81 8.24
C ALA A 134 -2.02 -8.52 7.80
N VAL A 135 -3.35 -8.56 7.69
CA VAL A 135 -4.18 -7.36 7.59
C VAL A 135 -4.33 -6.75 8.97
N VAL A 136 -3.93 -5.49 9.11
CA VAL A 136 -3.91 -4.79 10.40
C VAL A 136 -4.70 -3.50 10.30
N GLY A 137 -5.76 -3.40 11.11
CA GLY A 137 -6.49 -2.15 11.30
C GLY A 137 -5.80 -1.27 12.34
N TYR A 138 -5.70 0.04 12.09
CA TYR A 138 -5.04 1.00 12.99
C TYR A 138 -5.76 2.35 13.02
N GLN A 139 -5.49 3.16 14.04
CA GLN A 139 -6.10 4.49 14.20
C GLN A 139 -5.30 5.59 13.52
N GLU A 140 -3.99 5.60 13.74
CA GLU A 140 -3.07 6.59 13.18
C GLU A 140 -1.65 6.01 13.10
N VAL A 141 -0.80 6.72 12.37
CA VAL A 141 0.63 6.43 12.25
C VAL A 141 1.36 7.49 13.06
N THR A 142 2.21 7.08 13.98
CA THR A 142 3.01 7.99 14.78
C THR A 142 4.15 8.59 13.96
N LYS A 143 4.84 9.61 14.50
CA LYS A 143 5.96 10.28 13.81
C LYS A 143 7.15 9.34 13.55
N ASP A 144 7.35 8.38 14.44
CA ASP A 144 8.30 7.27 14.38
C ASP A 144 7.77 6.05 13.60
N HIS A 145 6.72 6.25 12.80
CA HIS A 145 6.13 5.25 11.89
C HIS A 145 5.54 4.01 12.56
N ARG A 146 5.09 4.11 13.82
CA ARG A 146 4.39 3.03 14.51
C ARG A 146 2.88 3.12 14.28
N LEU A 147 2.24 1.96 14.19
CA LEU A 147 0.78 1.87 14.13
C LEU A 147 0.20 2.06 15.53
N ARG A 148 -0.69 3.04 15.69
CA ARG A 148 -1.40 3.25 16.95
C ARG A 148 -2.67 2.41 17.02
N ALA A 149 -2.83 1.72 18.15
CA ALA A 149 -3.95 0.81 18.44
C ALA A 149 -4.19 -0.23 17.31
N PRO A 150 -3.15 -0.99 16.91
CA PRO A 150 -3.26 -1.98 15.85
C PRO A 150 -4.14 -3.16 16.31
N ARG A 151 -4.94 -3.68 15.38
CA ARG A 151 -5.80 -4.85 15.57
C ARG A 151 -5.66 -5.80 14.39
N PHE A 152 -5.41 -7.07 14.68
CA PHE A 152 -5.34 -8.12 13.68
C PHE A 152 -6.74 -8.35 13.07
N GLN A 153 -6.80 -8.53 11.76
CA GLN A 153 -8.04 -8.81 11.03
C GLN A 153 -7.99 -10.15 10.27
N GLY A 154 -6.80 -10.72 10.07
CA GLY A 154 -6.61 -11.95 9.32
C GLY A 154 -5.26 -12.00 8.62
N PHE A 155 -4.88 -13.18 8.13
CA PHE A 155 -3.77 -13.33 7.19
C PHE A 155 -4.28 -13.30 5.76
N ARG A 156 -3.41 -12.91 4.82
CA ARG A 156 -3.62 -13.13 3.40
C ARG A 156 -2.42 -13.85 2.79
N ASP A 157 -2.71 -14.77 1.90
CA ASP A 157 -1.77 -15.58 1.14
C ASP A 157 -1.57 -15.06 -0.31
N ASP A 158 -2.46 -14.19 -0.77
CA ASP A 158 -2.47 -13.62 -2.12
C ASP A 158 -1.39 -12.53 -2.34
N LYS A 159 -0.85 -11.96 -1.26
CA LYS A 159 0.07 -10.83 -1.32
C LYS A 159 1.50 -11.23 -0.94
N PRO A 160 2.47 -11.11 -1.87
CA PRO A 160 3.89 -11.22 -1.54
C PRO A 160 4.33 -10.23 -0.43
N PRO A 161 5.14 -10.67 0.56
CA PRO A 161 5.62 -9.81 1.65
C PRO A 161 6.32 -8.52 1.19
N LEU A 162 7.09 -8.57 0.11
CA LEU A 162 7.81 -7.40 -0.44
C LEU A 162 6.90 -6.28 -0.98
N LEU A 163 5.59 -6.55 -1.12
CA LEU A 163 4.57 -5.56 -1.49
C LEU A 163 3.90 -4.89 -0.28
N CYS A 164 4.27 -5.31 0.94
CA CYS A 164 3.82 -4.67 2.17
C CYS A 164 4.81 -3.57 2.54
N THR A 165 4.60 -2.34 2.05
CA THR A 165 5.59 -1.26 2.21
C THR A 165 5.07 -0.08 3.03
N MET A 166 6.01 0.76 3.50
CA MET A 166 5.78 1.95 4.33
C MET A 166 4.85 2.97 3.67
N ASN A 167 4.78 2.95 2.36
CA ASN A 167 3.90 3.85 1.61
C ASN A 167 2.41 3.61 1.86
N GLN A 168 2.01 2.40 2.29
CA GLN A 168 0.63 2.13 2.71
C GLN A 168 0.18 3.02 3.89
N ILE A 169 1.14 3.59 4.61
CA ILE A 169 0.92 4.34 5.84
C ILE A 169 1.50 5.77 5.78
N LYS A 170 2.14 6.18 4.66
CA LYS A 170 2.60 7.56 4.42
C LYS A 170 1.47 8.39 3.77
N PRO A 171 1.27 9.66 4.16
CA PRO A 171 0.33 10.54 3.47
C PRO A 171 0.83 10.96 2.07
N GLU A 172 -0.11 10.88 1.12
CA GLU A 172 -0.22 11.35 -0.28
C GLU A 172 0.95 11.19 -1.27
N LYS A 173 0.95 10.06 -2.00
CA LYS A 173 1.78 9.83 -3.20
C LYS A 173 1.33 10.57 -4.47
N LEU A 174 0.08 11.05 -4.50
CA LEU A 174 -0.56 11.55 -5.72
C LEU A 174 -0.54 13.08 -5.85
N GLU A 175 0.18 13.81 -4.99
CA GLU A 175 0.25 15.28 -5.07
C GLU A 175 0.76 15.76 -6.43
N GLU A 176 1.87 15.20 -6.92
CA GLU A 176 2.42 15.55 -8.25
C GLU A 176 1.45 15.14 -9.36
N TYR A 177 0.70 14.04 -9.18
CA TYR A 177 -0.33 13.62 -10.12
C TYR A 177 -1.43 14.69 -10.22
N TYR A 178 -2.05 15.05 -9.10
CA TYR A 178 -3.12 16.04 -9.04
C TYR A 178 -2.67 17.43 -9.49
N ALA A 179 -1.45 17.85 -9.13
CA ALA A 179 -0.90 19.13 -9.53
C ALA A 179 -0.76 19.28 -11.05
N LYS A 180 -0.57 18.17 -11.78
CA LYS A 180 -0.40 18.14 -13.24
C LYS A 180 -1.70 18.00 -14.02
N ARG A 181 -2.83 17.66 -13.40
CA ARG A 181 -4.10 17.38 -14.10
C ARG A 181 -5.13 18.47 -13.85
N ASN A 182 -5.95 18.71 -14.89
CA ASN A 182 -7.19 19.44 -14.75
C ASN A 182 -8.36 18.52 -15.10
N PHE A 183 -8.95 17.89 -14.08
CA PHE A 183 -10.04 16.92 -14.22
C PHE A 183 -11.35 17.50 -14.79
N SER A 184 -11.47 18.83 -14.93
CA SER A 184 -12.58 19.43 -15.69
C SER A 184 -12.39 19.34 -17.22
N LYS A 185 -11.17 19.01 -17.68
CA LYS A 185 -10.79 18.97 -19.10
C LYS A 185 -10.37 17.59 -19.56
N THR A 186 -9.67 16.83 -18.72
CA THR A 186 -9.22 15.47 -19.05
C THR A 186 -10.23 14.43 -18.60
N SER A 187 -10.32 13.31 -19.31
CA SER A 187 -11.09 12.13 -18.90
C SER A 187 -10.27 11.16 -18.04
N GLU A 188 -9.05 11.54 -17.67
CA GLU A 188 -8.22 10.77 -16.75
C GLU A 188 -8.89 10.67 -15.36
N PRO A 189 -8.73 9.53 -14.66
CA PRO A 189 -9.38 9.32 -13.37
C PRO A 189 -8.84 10.27 -12.30
N SER A 190 -9.75 10.86 -11.51
CA SER A 190 -9.40 11.71 -10.37
C SER A 190 -8.84 10.92 -9.18
N GLY A 191 -8.72 9.59 -9.28
CA GLY A 191 -8.37 8.71 -8.18
C GLY A 191 -9.52 8.48 -7.20
N GLY A 192 -9.44 7.37 -6.46
CA GLY A 192 -10.50 6.90 -5.59
C GLY A 192 -10.04 5.84 -4.59
N SER A 193 -10.99 5.28 -3.85
CA SER A 193 -10.78 4.36 -2.72
C SER A 193 -10.39 2.93 -3.11
N GLU A 194 -10.01 2.68 -4.36
CA GLU A 194 -9.61 1.34 -4.79
C GLU A 194 -8.42 0.84 -3.97
N LYS A 195 -8.63 -0.27 -3.27
CA LYS A 195 -7.57 -1.06 -2.65
C LYS A 195 -7.22 -2.17 -3.61
N GLY A 196 -6.24 -1.93 -4.47
CA GLY A 196 -5.68 -3.00 -5.29
C GLY A 196 -4.87 -3.99 -4.44
N ARG A 197 -4.56 -5.14 -5.04
CA ARG A 197 -3.87 -6.26 -4.35
C ARG A 197 -2.38 -6.00 -4.14
N GLY A 198 -1.84 -4.96 -4.77
CA GLY A 198 -0.43 -4.57 -4.78
C GLY A 198 0.39 -5.32 -5.82
N ASN A 199 -0.23 -6.05 -6.75
CA ASN A 199 0.48 -6.97 -7.64
C ASN A 199 0.02 -6.88 -9.10
N SER A 200 -0.79 -5.89 -9.48
CA SER A 200 -1.11 -5.68 -10.90
C SER A 200 -0.01 -4.88 -11.61
N TYR A 201 0.10 -5.08 -12.92
CA TYR A 201 0.84 -4.17 -13.79
C TYR A 201 0.05 -3.85 -15.05
N VAL A 202 0.38 -2.72 -15.64
CA VAL A 202 -0.10 -2.35 -16.97
C VAL A 202 1.05 -1.76 -17.78
N VAL A 203 1.01 -2.00 -19.08
CA VAL A 203 1.79 -1.28 -20.08
C VAL A 203 0.80 -0.53 -20.95
N GLN A 204 0.85 0.80 -20.92
CA GLN A 204 0.02 1.64 -21.78
C GLN A 204 0.85 2.16 -22.95
N GLU A 205 0.33 2.02 -24.16
CA GLU A 205 0.87 2.69 -25.34
C GLU A 205 0.34 4.13 -25.35
N HIS A 206 1.25 5.10 -25.43
CA HIS A 206 0.93 6.52 -25.34
C HIS A 206 1.42 7.27 -26.57
N HIS A 207 0.49 7.63 -27.44
CA HIS A 207 0.68 8.46 -28.63
C HIS A 207 0.64 9.94 -28.27
N ALA A 208 1.65 10.39 -27.52
CA ALA A 208 1.86 11.79 -27.20
C ALA A 208 2.61 12.51 -28.34
N SER A 209 3.40 13.55 -28.03
CA SER A 209 4.32 14.17 -28.99
C SER A 209 5.30 13.16 -29.62
N ARG A 210 5.63 12.10 -28.88
CA ARG A 210 6.32 10.91 -29.36
C ARG A 210 5.65 9.68 -28.77
N LEU A 211 5.59 8.62 -29.56
CA LEU A 211 5.17 7.31 -29.09
C LEU A 211 6.12 6.82 -27.98
N HIS A 212 5.54 6.39 -26.87
CA HIS A 212 6.24 5.70 -25.80
C HIS A 212 5.29 4.71 -25.12
N TYR A 213 5.85 3.87 -24.26
CA TYR A 213 5.10 2.87 -23.50
C TYR A 213 5.29 3.15 -22.01
N ASP A 214 4.20 3.39 -21.29
CA ASP A 214 4.22 3.58 -19.85
C ASP A 214 4.14 2.23 -19.14
N LEU A 215 5.26 1.78 -18.55
CA LEU A 215 5.28 0.65 -17.63
C LEU A 215 4.81 1.12 -16.26
N ARG A 216 3.80 0.47 -15.72
CA ARG A 216 3.22 0.81 -14.42
C ARG A 216 3.11 -0.43 -13.56
N LEU A 217 3.69 -0.36 -12.38
CA LEU A 217 3.67 -1.42 -11.39
C LEU A 217 2.84 -0.94 -10.20
N GLU A 218 1.79 -1.69 -9.85
CA GLU A 218 0.98 -1.39 -8.67
C GLU A 218 1.80 -1.58 -7.40
N ARG A 219 2.06 -0.50 -6.67
CA ARG A 219 2.75 -0.58 -5.39
C ARG A 219 2.18 0.46 -4.42
N ASP A 220 1.68 -0.05 -3.30
CA ASP A 220 1.19 0.76 -2.17
C ASP A 220 0.08 1.74 -2.55
N GLY A 221 -0.97 1.23 -3.19
CA GLY A 221 -2.17 2.02 -3.51
C GLY A 221 -1.98 2.99 -4.68
N VAL A 222 -0.87 2.92 -5.40
CA VAL A 222 -0.63 3.67 -6.63
C VAL A 222 0.04 2.80 -7.68
N LEU A 223 0.13 3.33 -8.89
CA LEU A 223 0.92 2.83 -9.99
C LEU A 223 2.25 3.59 -10.08
N VAL A 224 3.34 2.94 -9.65
CA VAL A 224 4.69 3.46 -9.84
C VAL A 224 5.05 3.31 -11.32
N SER A 225 5.44 4.41 -11.95
CA SER A 225 5.36 4.54 -13.40
C SER A 225 6.69 4.95 -14.06
N TRP A 226 6.95 4.38 -15.24
CA TRP A 226 8.08 4.74 -16.09
C TRP A 226 7.65 4.85 -17.54
N ALA A 227 8.02 5.95 -18.20
CA ALA A 227 7.91 6.08 -19.64
C ALA A 227 9.09 5.37 -20.32
N VAL A 228 8.81 4.43 -21.22
CA VAL A 228 9.78 3.61 -21.95
C VAL A 228 9.66 3.91 -23.45
N PRO A 229 10.45 4.85 -24.00
CA PRO A 229 10.25 5.37 -25.37
C PRO A 229 10.33 4.30 -26.46
N LYS A 230 11.17 3.28 -26.25
CA LYS A 230 11.34 2.20 -27.22
C LYS A 230 10.63 0.90 -26.82
N GLY A 231 9.65 0.97 -25.94
CA GLY A 231 8.86 -0.20 -25.49
C GLY A 231 9.58 -1.12 -24.53
N ILE A 232 8.81 -2.04 -23.94
CA ILE A 232 9.28 -3.04 -23.00
C ILE A 232 10.10 -4.10 -23.76
N PRO A 233 11.31 -4.47 -23.30
CA PRO A 233 12.12 -5.45 -24.02
C PRO A 233 11.46 -6.84 -23.92
N LEU A 234 11.19 -7.45 -25.08
CA LEU A 234 10.56 -8.77 -25.15
C LEU A 234 11.58 -9.90 -25.08
N GLU A 235 12.82 -9.64 -25.48
CA GLU A 235 13.92 -10.60 -25.49
C GLU A 235 15.07 -10.16 -24.58
N PRO A 236 15.83 -11.11 -23.98
CA PRO A 236 17.04 -10.78 -23.24
C PRO A 236 18.11 -10.13 -24.12
N GLY A 237 18.96 -9.29 -23.52
CA GLY A 237 20.08 -8.63 -24.20
C GLY A 237 19.79 -7.21 -24.66
N GLU A 238 18.53 -6.79 -24.66
CA GLU A 238 18.13 -5.41 -24.93
C GLU A 238 18.13 -4.56 -23.65
N LYS A 239 18.66 -3.34 -23.74
CA LYS A 239 18.56 -2.32 -22.69
C LYS A 239 17.68 -1.17 -23.19
N ARG A 240 16.64 -0.84 -22.46
CA ARG A 240 15.68 0.22 -22.80
C ARG A 240 15.76 1.33 -21.74
N LEU A 241 15.85 2.59 -22.17
CA LEU A 241 15.70 3.72 -21.26
C LEU A 241 14.27 3.72 -20.70
N ALA A 242 14.16 3.85 -19.38
CA ALA A 242 12.91 3.97 -18.65
C ALA A 242 13.00 5.22 -17.77
N VAL A 243 12.21 6.25 -18.06
CA VAL A 243 12.22 7.50 -17.32
C VAL A 243 11.09 7.46 -16.30
N GLN A 244 11.42 7.54 -15.02
CA GLN A 244 10.43 7.52 -13.95
C GLN A 244 9.54 8.76 -14.03
N THR A 245 8.23 8.55 -14.03
CA THR A 245 7.21 9.60 -14.02
C THR A 245 6.55 9.66 -12.64
N GLU A 246 5.62 10.60 -12.45
CA GLU A 246 4.84 10.65 -11.21
C GLU A 246 4.03 9.36 -11.00
N ASP A 247 3.72 9.05 -9.75
CA ASP A 247 2.83 7.94 -9.42
C ASP A 247 1.40 8.24 -9.91
N HIS A 248 0.66 7.21 -10.32
CA HIS A 248 -0.71 7.36 -10.82
C HIS A 248 -1.71 6.63 -9.90
N PRO A 249 -2.98 7.07 -9.82
CA PRO A 249 -4.00 6.33 -9.08
C PRO A 249 -4.22 4.95 -9.69
N LEU A 250 -4.66 3.97 -8.89
CA LEU A 250 -4.89 2.59 -9.37
C LEU A 250 -5.86 2.51 -10.53
N GLU A 251 -6.93 3.31 -10.48
CA GLU A 251 -7.93 3.44 -11.54
C GLU A 251 -7.31 3.81 -12.90
N TYR A 252 -6.17 4.52 -12.91
CA TYR A 252 -5.45 4.87 -14.14
C TYR A 252 -4.97 3.63 -14.91
N GLY A 253 -4.79 2.50 -14.21
CA GLY A 253 -4.38 1.24 -14.84
C GLY A 253 -5.42 0.69 -15.81
N GLY A 254 -6.69 1.08 -15.64
CA GLY A 254 -7.80 0.76 -16.55
C GLY A 254 -8.10 1.85 -17.57
N PHE A 255 -7.36 2.97 -17.57
CA PHE A 255 -7.66 4.11 -18.44
C PHE A 255 -7.24 3.84 -19.90
N GLU A 256 -8.18 4.08 -20.81
CA GLU A 256 -7.96 4.21 -22.24
C GLU A 256 -8.73 5.43 -22.74
N GLY A 257 -8.13 6.24 -23.60
CA GLY A 257 -8.76 7.46 -24.11
C GLY A 257 -7.79 8.47 -24.66
N THR A 258 -8.31 9.63 -25.06
CA THR A 258 -7.50 10.73 -25.59
C THR A 258 -7.45 11.87 -24.58
N ILE A 259 -6.24 12.20 -24.13
CA ILE A 259 -5.94 13.36 -23.30
C ILE A 259 -5.92 14.60 -24.20
N PRO A 260 -6.80 15.61 -23.98
CA PRO A 260 -6.94 16.73 -24.90
C PRO A 260 -5.66 17.55 -25.10
N ARG A 261 -5.51 18.12 -26.29
CA ARG A 261 -4.37 19.00 -26.62
C ARG A 261 -4.27 20.16 -25.62
N GLY A 262 -3.05 20.42 -25.15
CA GLY A 262 -2.78 21.47 -24.16
C GLY A 262 -2.96 21.02 -22.71
N GLN A 263 -3.36 19.77 -22.46
CA GLN A 263 -3.21 19.12 -21.15
C GLN A 263 -1.83 18.45 -21.04
N TYR A 264 -1.37 18.24 -19.81
CA TYR A 264 -0.16 17.46 -19.57
C TYR A 264 -0.37 16.03 -20.04
N GLY A 265 0.60 15.47 -20.78
CA GLY A 265 0.44 14.14 -21.38
C GLY A 265 -0.58 14.09 -22.52
N ALA A 266 -0.86 15.20 -23.22
CA ALA A 266 -1.76 15.18 -24.37
C ALA A 266 -1.37 14.12 -25.41
N GLY A 267 -2.34 13.30 -25.80
CA GLY A 267 -2.12 12.13 -26.64
C GLY A 267 -3.22 11.07 -26.45
N THR A 268 -3.16 10.01 -27.26
CA THR A 268 -4.04 8.85 -27.07
C THR A 268 -3.32 7.79 -26.26
N VAL A 269 -4.00 7.28 -25.23
CA VAL A 269 -3.55 6.22 -24.33
C VAL A 269 -4.39 4.98 -24.57
N THR A 270 -3.75 3.84 -24.80
CA THR A 270 -4.39 2.52 -24.94
C THR A 270 -3.64 1.47 -24.13
N ILE A 271 -4.33 0.47 -23.60
CA ILE A 271 -3.68 -0.62 -22.86
C ILE A 271 -3.03 -1.57 -23.88
N TRP A 272 -1.70 -1.65 -23.83
CA TRP A 272 -0.91 -2.51 -24.70
C TRP A 272 -0.74 -3.92 -24.13
N ASP A 273 -0.55 -4.02 -22.81
CA ASP A 273 -0.51 -5.28 -22.06
C ASP A 273 -0.91 -5.05 -20.60
N LYS A 274 -1.43 -6.06 -19.93
CA LYS A 274 -1.75 -6.01 -18.49
C LYS A 274 -1.65 -7.39 -17.87
N GLY A 275 -1.45 -7.44 -16.56
CA GLY A 275 -1.42 -8.71 -15.85
C GLY A 275 -0.99 -8.54 -14.41
N PHE A 276 -0.31 -9.56 -13.89
CA PHE A 276 0.23 -9.56 -12.55
C PHE A 276 1.75 -9.46 -12.58
N TYR A 277 2.32 -8.89 -11.53
CA TYR A 277 3.74 -8.91 -11.29
C TYR A 277 4.07 -9.40 -9.89
N VAL A 278 5.24 -9.99 -9.74
CA VAL A 278 5.80 -10.40 -8.45
C VAL A 278 7.13 -9.68 -8.27
N PRO A 279 7.29 -8.80 -7.26
CA PRO A 279 8.58 -8.22 -6.97
C PRO A 279 9.53 -9.29 -6.44
N VAL A 280 10.76 -9.28 -6.94
CA VAL A 280 11.88 -10.07 -6.44
C VAL A 280 12.75 -9.21 -5.52
N GLN A 281 13.00 -7.96 -5.91
CA GLN A 281 13.78 -6.99 -5.16
C GLN A 281 13.29 -5.58 -5.49
N TRP A 282 13.31 -4.66 -4.52
CA TRP A 282 12.93 -3.27 -4.76
C TRP A 282 13.78 -2.33 -3.92
N LEU A 283 14.95 -1.97 -4.41
CA LEU A 283 15.92 -1.06 -3.80
C LEU A 283 15.84 0.34 -4.45
N PRO A 284 16.39 1.40 -3.83
CA PRO A 284 16.37 2.77 -4.36
C PRO A 284 16.94 2.93 -5.77
N ASP A 285 17.89 2.08 -6.12
CA ASP A 285 18.68 2.10 -7.34
C ASP A 285 18.47 0.86 -8.21
N LYS A 286 17.75 -0.15 -7.72
CA LYS A 286 17.55 -1.42 -8.40
C LYS A 286 16.20 -2.05 -8.07
N ILE A 287 15.39 -2.34 -9.08
CA ILE A 287 14.13 -3.05 -8.92
C ILE A 287 14.15 -4.30 -9.80
N GLU A 288 13.87 -5.45 -9.22
CA GLU A 288 13.77 -6.73 -9.92
C GLU A 288 12.38 -7.33 -9.70
N PHE A 289 11.75 -7.81 -10.76
CA PHE A 289 10.37 -8.29 -10.73
C PHE A 289 10.10 -9.29 -11.85
N VAL A 290 9.05 -10.09 -11.68
CA VAL A 290 8.56 -11.03 -12.70
C VAL A 290 7.23 -10.51 -13.21
N LEU A 291 7.09 -10.36 -14.52
CA LEU A 291 5.83 -9.99 -15.19
C LEU A 291 5.13 -11.24 -15.74
N ALA A 292 3.81 -11.27 -15.57
CA ALA A 292 2.92 -12.31 -16.07
C ALA A 292 1.66 -11.66 -16.67
N GLY A 293 1.75 -11.22 -17.93
CA GLY A 293 0.60 -10.83 -18.75
C GLY A 293 0.57 -11.57 -20.07
N GLU A 294 -0.11 -11.02 -21.06
CA GLU A 294 -0.31 -11.69 -22.34
C GLU A 294 0.90 -11.56 -23.24
N ARG A 295 1.45 -10.34 -23.35
CA ARG A 295 2.60 -10.01 -24.21
C ARG A 295 3.91 -10.02 -23.46
N VAL A 296 3.93 -9.47 -22.24
CA VAL A 296 5.14 -9.35 -21.43
C VAL A 296 5.19 -10.45 -20.38
N LYS A 297 6.20 -11.31 -20.49
CA LYS A 297 6.41 -12.46 -19.60
C LYS A 297 7.87 -12.62 -19.24
N GLY A 298 8.13 -12.92 -17.97
CA GLY A 298 9.47 -13.27 -17.48
C GLY A 298 10.03 -12.29 -16.46
N ARG A 299 11.32 -12.44 -16.15
CA ARG A 299 12.02 -11.66 -15.13
C ARG A 299 12.64 -10.40 -15.73
N TYR A 300 12.46 -9.27 -15.08
CA TYR A 300 12.88 -7.94 -15.51
C TYR A 300 13.65 -7.24 -14.41
N GLU A 301 14.53 -6.32 -14.81
CA GLU A 301 15.32 -5.50 -13.91
C GLU A 301 15.32 -4.05 -14.40
N LEU A 302 15.10 -3.13 -13.46
CA LEU A 302 15.28 -1.68 -13.58
C LEU A 302 16.49 -1.29 -12.74
N ILE A 303 17.48 -0.62 -13.33
CA ILE A 303 18.64 -0.09 -12.59
C ILE A 303 18.81 1.41 -12.87
N LYS A 304 19.00 2.22 -11.83
CA LYS A 304 19.44 3.61 -11.95
C LYS A 304 20.89 3.66 -12.43
N PHE A 305 21.23 4.65 -13.25
CA PHE A 305 22.60 4.85 -13.69
C PHE A 305 23.05 6.29 -13.44
N ASP A 306 24.20 6.43 -12.80
CA ASP A 306 24.67 7.67 -12.16
C ASP A 306 24.85 8.87 -13.09
N LYS A 307 24.86 8.67 -14.41
CA LYS A 307 25.28 9.69 -15.39
C LYS A 307 24.16 10.45 -16.10
N ALA A 308 22.89 10.21 -15.80
CA ALA A 308 21.81 10.81 -16.60
C ALA A 308 20.60 11.38 -15.85
N GLY A 309 20.70 11.52 -14.51
CA GLY A 309 19.71 12.22 -13.69
C GLY A 309 18.87 11.29 -12.81
N GLU A 310 18.31 11.83 -11.73
CA GLU A 310 17.71 11.05 -10.63
C GLU A 310 16.53 10.15 -11.03
N LYS A 311 15.89 10.46 -12.18
CA LYS A 311 14.70 9.78 -12.71
C LYS A 311 15.01 8.77 -13.81
N GLU A 312 16.26 8.64 -14.25
CA GLU A 312 16.59 7.76 -15.39
C GLU A 312 16.99 6.35 -14.94
N TRP A 313 16.33 5.36 -15.55
CA TRP A 313 16.54 3.94 -15.30
C TRP A 313 16.81 3.19 -16.61
N LEU A 314 17.48 2.05 -16.50
CA LEU A 314 17.59 1.07 -17.58
C LEU A 314 16.73 -0.14 -17.27
N LEU A 315 15.78 -0.44 -18.16
CA LEU A 315 14.94 -1.63 -18.15
C LEU A 315 15.53 -2.71 -19.07
N PHE A 316 15.63 -3.93 -18.58
CA PHE A 316 16.02 -5.08 -19.39
C PHE A 316 15.39 -6.38 -18.92
N LYS A 317 15.17 -7.30 -19.85
CA LYS A 317 14.70 -8.65 -19.58
C LYS A 317 15.88 -9.53 -19.18
N LYS A 318 15.73 -10.28 -18.09
CA LYS A 318 16.71 -11.27 -17.65
C LYS A 318 16.55 -12.57 -18.42
N LYS A 319 17.66 -13.30 -18.54
CA LYS A 319 17.65 -14.69 -19.00
C LYS A 319 16.97 -15.58 -17.98
#